data_AF-A0A965GQ07-F1
#
_entry.id   AF-A0A965GQ07-F1
#
_cell.length_a   1.000
_cell.length_b   1.000
_cell.length_c   1.000
_cell.angle_alpha   90.00
_cell.angle_beta   90.00
_cell.angle_gamma   90.00
#
_symmetry.space_group_name_H-M   'P 1'
#
loop_
_entity.id
_entity.type
_entity.pdbx_description
1 polymer ?
#
loop_
_entity_poly.entity_id
_entity_poly.type
_entity_poly.pdbx_seq_one_letter_code
_entity_poly.pdbx_strand_id
1 'polypeptide(L)'
;MESTCANCKAEIDALKAKCHACGIELIVEPSEVARAKSLRRPSLGALFFTQGFALGSRLYGWFLLSLIPIVGFVALAALVVFGRRWSWKRGGWTDWKEFESRMRLLDALAAVWIIGLLIGWWALRKNG
;
A
#
# COMPACT_ATOMS: atom_id res chain seq x y z
N MET A 1 15.89 20.17 8.71
CA MET A 1 16.69 18.92 8.70
C MET A 1 17.21 18.75 10.10
N GLU A 2 16.65 17.84 10.89
CA GLU A 2 17.23 17.49 12.19
C GLU A 2 18.56 16.78 11.93
N SER A 3 19.65 17.33 12.48
CA SER A 3 20.98 16.74 12.39
C SER A 3 20.98 15.39 13.09
N THR A 4 21.24 14.32 12.35
CA THR A 4 21.43 12.98 12.94
C THR A 4 22.51 13.07 14.02
N CYS A 5 22.20 12.67 15.25
CA CYS A 5 23.16 12.66 16.36
C CYS A 5 24.42 11.89 15.96
N ALA A 6 25.61 12.43 16.28
CA ALA A 6 26.89 11.85 15.90
C ALA A 6 27.05 10.40 16.41
N ASN A 7 26.54 10.10 17.62
CA ASN A 7 26.54 8.75 18.19
C ASN A 7 25.66 7.79 17.39
N CYS A 8 24.43 8.20 17.05
CA CYS A 8 23.53 7.38 16.25
C CYS A 8 24.09 7.12 14.85
N LYS A 9 24.79 8.09 14.26
CA LYS A 9 25.46 7.93 12.96
C LYS A 9 26.59 6.90 13.06
N ALA A 10 27.43 6.97 14.09
CA ALA A 10 28.53 6.03 14.30
C ALA A 10 28.02 4.58 14.50
N GLU A 11 26.93 4.39 15.25
CA GLU A 11 26.30 3.07 15.42
C GLU A 11 25.75 2.51 14.10
N ILE A 12 25.06 3.35 13.31
CA ILE A 12 24.53 2.96 11.99
C ILE A 12 25.66 2.60 11.03
N ASP A 13 26.74 3.38 11.00
CA ASP A 13 27.88 3.13 10.11
C ASP A 13 28.63 1.84 10.52
N ALA A 14 28.76 1.56 11.81
CA ALA A 14 29.30 0.29 12.31
C ALA A 14 28.42 -0.91 11.93
N LEU A 15 27.09 -0.76 11.99
CA LEU A 15 26.13 -1.77 11.53
C LEU A 15 26.21 -1.99 10.01
N LYS A 16 26.26 -0.91 9.23
CA LYS A 16 26.43 -0.98 7.77
C LYS A 16 27.71 -1.69 7.38
N ALA A 17 28.83 -1.41 8.05
CA ALA A 17 30.10 -2.08 7.80
C ALA A 17 30.02 -3.60 8.06
N LYS A 18 29.34 -4.01 9.15
CA LYS A 18 29.09 -5.43 9.44
C LYS A 18 28.18 -6.08 8.39
N CYS A 19 27.09 -5.43 7.99
CA CYS A 19 26.16 -5.97 6.99
C CYS A 19 26.76 -6.03 5.58
N HIS A 20 27.60 -5.07 5.20
CA HIS A 20 28.29 -5.06 3.92
C HIS A 20 29.25 -6.26 3.78
N ALA A 21 29.88 -6.69 4.87
CA ALA A 21 30.68 -7.93 4.89
C ALA A 21 29.82 -9.20 4.64
N CYS A 22 28.51 -9.15 4.92
CA CYS A 22 27.55 -10.20 4.61
C CYS A 22 26.93 -10.08 3.20
N GLY A 23 27.34 -9.08 2.41
CA GLY A 23 26.77 -8.80 1.09
C GLY A 23 25.37 -8.17 1.12
N ILE A 24 24.94 -7.63 2.26
CA ILE A 24 23.62 -7.01 2.44
C ILE A 24 23.77 -5.49 2.61
N GLU A 25 23.09 -4.72 1.77
CA GLU A 25 23.05 -3.26 1.88
C GLU A 25 21.98 -2.83 2.92
N LEU A 26 22.43 -2.18 4.00
CA LEU A 26 21.53 -1.65 5.03
C LEU A 26 21.17 -0.20 4.74
N ILE A 27 19.94 0.05 4.28
CA ILE A 27 19.40 1.40 4.05
C ILE A 27 18.60 1.84 5.27
N VAL A 28 19.10 2.86 5.98
CA VAL A 28 18.38 3.48 7.10
C VAL A 28 17.76 4.78 6.58
N GLU A 29 16.43 4.78 6.41
CA GLU A 29 15.67 5.97 6.00
C GLU A 29 14.86 6.55 7.17
N PRO A 30 14.67 7.88 7.24
CA PRO A 30 13.77 8.48 8.20
C PRO A 30 12.34 7.95 8.03
N SER A 31 11.66 7.66 9.15
CA SER A 31 10.30 7.09 9.16
C SER A 31 9.28 7.92 8.35
N GLU A 32 9.42 9.24 8.35
CA GLU A 32 8.55 10.15 7.58
C GLU A 32 8.71 9.98 6.05
N VAL A 33 9.93 9.72 5.57
CA VAL A 33 10.20 9.49 4.14
C VAL A 33 9.60 8.16 3.68
N ALA A 34 9.78 7.11 4.49
CA ALA A 34 9.19 5.79 4.28
C ALA A 34 7.65 5.87 4.17
N ARG A 35 7.03 6.57 5.13
CA ARG A 35 5.58 6.82 5.18
C ARG A 35 5.09 7.55 3.94
N ALA A 36 5.76 8.63 3.55
CA ALA A 36 5.39 9.41 2.37
C ALA A 36 5.45 8.56 1.10
N LYS A 37 6.45 7.69 0.97
CA LYS A 37 6.57 6.75 -0.16
C LYS A 37 5.42 5.75 -0.18
N SER A 38 5.05 5.19 0.98
CA SER A 38 3.91 4.26 1.11
C SER A 38 2.58 4.92 0.73
N LEU A 39 2.34 6.16 1.13
CA LEU A 39 1.10 6.90 0.80
C LEU A 39 0.97 7.25 -0.69
N ARG A 40 2.08 7.34 -1.43
CA ARG A 40 2.10 7.63 -2.87
C ARG A 40 2.02 6.37 -3.73
N ARG A 41 2.18 5.18 -3.15
CA ARG A 41 2.13 3.94 -3.91
C ARG A 41 0.69 3.66 -4.38
N PRO A 42 0.49 3.31 -5.66
CA PRO A 42 -0.80 2.86 -6.12
C PRO A 42 -1.27 1.62 -5.34
N SER A 43 -2.58 1.49 -5.12
CA SER A 43 -3.16 0.31 -4.47
C SER A 43 -3.69 -0.67 -5.49
N LEU A 44 -3.22 -1.92 -5.41
CA LEU A 44 -3.77 -3.04 -6.18
C LEU A 44 -5.20 -3.33 -5.69
N GLY A 45 -5.43 -3.18 -4.38
CA GLY A 45 -6.76 -3.21 -3.78
C GLY A 45 -7.72 -2.26 -4.49
N ALA A 46 -7.33 -1.00 -4.64
CA ALA A 46 -8.14 -0.01 -5.35
C ALA A 46 -8.31 -0.34 -6.84
N LEU A 47 -7.27 -0.84 -7.52
CA LEU A 47 -7.29 -1.09 -8.96
C LEU A 47 -8.22 -2.23 -9.35
N PHE A 48 -8.17 -3.34 -8.62
CA PHE A 48 -8.89 -4.58 -8.96
C PHE A 48 -10.15 -4.79 -8.11
N PHE A 49 -10.31 -4.03 -7.03
CA PHE A 49 -11.46 -4.12 -6.16
C PHE A 49 -11.83 -2.78 -5.53
N THR A 50 -12.13 -1.78 -6.37
CA THR A 50 -12.43 -0.38 -5.97
C THR A 50 -13.41 -0.27 -4.81
N GLN A 51 -14.56 -0.94 -4.88
CA GLN A 51 -15.60 -0.84 -3.83
C GLN A 51 -15.10 -1.43 -2.51
N GLY A 52 -14.50 -2.63 -2.56
CA GLY A 52 -13.93 -3.29 -1.38
C GLY A 52 -12.79 -2.48 -0.76
N PHE A 53 -11.96 -1.86 -1.59
CA PHE A 53 -10.93 -0.94 -1.14
C PHE A 53 -11.54 0.31 -0.48
N ALA A 54 -12.53 0.96 -1.09
CA ALA A 54 -13.16 2.15 -0.53
C ALA A 54 -13.78 1.86 0.84
N LEU A 55 -14.42 0.70 0.99
CA LEU A 55 -14.99 0.25 2.27
C LEU A 55 -13.88 -0.07 3.29
N GLY A 56 -12.91 -0.91 2.93
CA GLY A 56 -11.82 -1.35 3.82
C GLY A 56 -10.83 -0.25 4.19
N SER A 57 -10.69 0.77 3.35
CA SER A 57 -9.88 1.96 3.60
C SER A 57 -10.64 3.07 4.34
N ARG A 58 -11.87 2.80 4.81
CA ARG A 58 -12.73 3.74 5.55
C ARG A 58 -13.06 5.01 4.74
N LEU A 59 -13.13 4.90 3.42
CA LEU A 59 -13.51 5.95 2.49
C LEU A 59 -14.97 5.77 2.05
N TYR A 60 -15.90 5.72 3.01
CA TYR A 60 -17.30 5.36 2.78
C TYR A 60 -18.03 6.27 1.77
N GLY A 61 -17.71 7.56 1.73
CA GLY A 61 -18.25 8.46 0.71
C GLY A 61 -17.84 8.04 -0.71
N TRP A 62 -16.58 7.64 -0.89
CA TRP A 62 -16.09 7.12 -2.17
C TRP A 62 -16.69 5.76 -2.52
N PHE A 63 -16.99 4.93 -1.52
CA PHE A 63 -17.73 3.69 -1.73
C PHE A 63 -19.10 3.97 -2.36
N LEU A 64 -19.89 4.87 -1.77
CA LEU A 64 -21.21 5.24 -2.31
C LEU A 64 -21.10 5.83 -3.72
N LEU A 65 -20.13 6.73 -3.95
CA LEU A 65 -19.89 7.31 -5.27
C LEU A 65 -19.49 6.26 -6.31
N SER A 66 -18.73 5.23 -5.91
CA SER A 66 -18.27 4.17 -6.82
C SER A 66 -19.38 3.22 -7.29
N LEU A 67 -20.56 3.25 -6.66
CA LEU A 67 -21.73 2.47 -7.09
C LEU A 67 -22.42 3.07 -8.32
N ILE A 68 -22.19 4.36 -8.59
CA ILE A 68 -22.74 5.03 -9.77
C ILE A 68 -21.83 4.70 -10.97
N PRO A 69 -22.29 4.06 -12.05
CA PRO A 69 -21.42 3.51 -13.09
C PRO A 69 -20.44 4.52 -13.70
N ILE A 70 -20.91 5.73 -14.02
CA ILE A 70 -20.10 6.80 -14.63
C ILE A 70 -19.06 7.32 -13.63
N VAL A 71 -19.47 7.54 -12.37
CA VAL A 71 -18.60 8.03 -11.30
C VAL A 71 -17.63 6.95 -10.84
N GLY A 72 -17.97 5.67 -11.01
CA GLY A 72 -17.16 4.51 -10.65
C GLY A 72 -15.79 4.53 -11.32
N PHE A 73 -15.70 4.88 -12.60
CA PHE A 73 -14.42 4.99 -13.30
C PHE A 73 -13.54 6.12 -12.77
N VAL A 74 -14.16 7.26 -12.43
CA VAL A 74 -13.45 8.39 -11.81
C VAL A 74 -12.99 8.02 -10.40
N ALA A 75 -13.85 7.36 -9.62
CA ALA A 75 -13.54 6.88 -8.29
C ALA A 75 -12.40 5.86 -8.31
N LEU A 76 -12.37 4.94 -9.26
CA LEU A 76 -11.27 3.99 -9.48
C LEU A 76 -9.94 4.75 -9.66
N ALA A 77 -9.86 5.64 -10.66
CA ALA A 77 -8.63 6.39 -10.93
C ALA A 77 -8.18 7.22 -9.72
N ALA A 78 -9.12 7.89 -9.06
CA ALA A 78 -8.87 8.70 -7.88
C ALA A 78 -8.38 7.86 -6.70
N LEU A 79 -8.99 6.71 -6.42
CA LEU A 79 -8.65 5.84 -5.29
C LEU A 79 -7.34 5.09 -5.52
N VAL A 80 -7.02 4.71 -6.76
CA VAL A 80 -5.73 4.09 -7.08
C VAL A 80 -4.57 5.03 -6.73
N VAL A 81 -4.66 6.31 -7.07
CA VAL A 81 -3.56 7.27 -6.89
C VAL A 81 -3.58 7.91 -5.50
N PHE A 82 -4.77 8.32 -5.04
CA PHE A 82 -4.92 9.14 -3.83
C PHE A 82 -5.59 8.42 -2.68
N GLY A 83 -6.15 7.22 -2.89
CA GLY A 83 -6.92 6.50 -1.89
C GLY A 83 -6.17 6.27 -0.58
N ARG A 84 -4.91 5.82 -0.64
CA ARG A 84 -4.07 5.66 0.57
C ARG A 84 -3.88 6.97 1.32
N ARG A 85 -3.61 8.06 0.60
CA ARG A 85 -3.40 9.40 1.20
C ARG A 85 -4.67 9.93 1.84
N TRP A 86 -5.82 9.76 1.20
CA TRP A 86 -7.11 10.19 1.75
C TRP A 86 -7.54 9.31 2.93
N SER A 87 -7.33 8.00 2.83
CA SER A 87 -7.60 7.06 3.92
C SER A 87 -6.75 7.40 5.14
N TRP A 88 -5.46 7.70 4.98
CA TRP A 88 -4.63 8.12 6.11
C TRP A 88 -5.14 9.40 6.77
N LYS A 89 -5.55 10.40 5.98
CA LYS A 89 -6.02 11.70 6.49
C LYS A 89 -7.41 11.65 7.14
N ARG A 90 -8.31 10.79 6.67
CA ARG A 90 -9.74 10.82 7.03
C ARG A 90 -10.25 9.54 7.69
N GLY A 91 -9.49 8.45 7.63
CA GLY A 91 -9.90 7.13 8.08
C GLY A 91 -9.84 6.91 9.59
N GLY A 92 -9.35 7.89 10.38
CA GLY A 92 -9.30 7.78 11.85
C GLY A 92 -8.53 6.54 12.32
N TRP A 93 -7.38 6.27 11.71
CA TRP A 93 -6.53 5.14 12.08
C TRP A 93 -5.86 5.40 13.43
N THR A 94 -5.72 4.37 14.26
CA THR A 94 -5.14 4.50 15.61
C THR A 94 -3.64 4.73 15.53
N ASP A 95 -2.97 3.98 14.67
CA ASP A 95 -1.55 4.09 14.43
C ASP A 95 -1.16 3.74 12.98
N TRP A 96 0.10 4.04 12.64
CA TRP A 96 0.62 3.79 11.29
C TRP A 96 0.67 2.30 10.93
N LYS A 97 0.97 1.44 11.90
CA LYS A 97 1.12 -0.01 11.70
C LYS A 97 -0.24 -0.65 11.41
N GLU A 98 -1.30 -0.20 12.08
CA GLU A 98 -2.69 -0.57 11.79
C GLU A 98 -3.05 -0.21 10.35
N PHE A 99 -2.82 1.04 9.95
CA PHE A 99 -3.08 1.51 8.59
C PHE A 99 -2.32 0.69 7.55
N GLU A 100 -1.01 0.53 7.73
CA GLU A 100 -0.15 -0.17 6.79
C GLU A 100 -0.54 -1.65 6.66
N SER A 101 -0.82 -2.30 7.79
CA SER A 101 -1.30 -3.69 7.81
C SER A 101 -2.61 -3.84 7.04
N ARG A 102 -3.57 -2.92 7.24
CA ARG A 102 -4.84 -2.94 6.51
C ARG A 102 -4.68 -2.68 5.02
N MET A 103 -3.85 -1.72 4.62
CA MET A 103 -3.60 -1.47 3.20
C MET A 103 -2.93 -2.67 2.51
N ARG A 104 -1.97 -3.32 3.17
CA ARG A 104 -1.33 -4.56 2.65
C ARG A 104 -2.33 -5.70 2.53
N LEU A 105 -3.23 -5.86 3.51
CA LEU A 105 -4.28 -6.86 3.45
C LEU A 105 -5.21 -6.64 2.25
N LEU A 106 -5.62 -5.39 1.99
CA LEU A 106 -6.45 -5.06 0.83
C LEU A 106 -5.74 -5.34 -0.50
N ASP A 107 -4.46 -4.99 -0.61
CA ASP A 107 -3.66 -5.29 -1.80
C ASP A 107 -3.45 -6.81 -1.98
N ALA A 108 -3.23 -7.54 -0.89
CA ALA A 108 -3.05 -8.99 -0.91
C ALA A 108 -4.35 -9.70 -1.34
N LEU A 109 -5.51 -9.27 -0.85
CA LEU A 109 -6.80 -9.80 -1.27
C LEU A 109 -7.04 -9.59 -2.77
N ALA A 110 -6.71 -8.40 -3.28
CA ALA A 110 -6.76 -8.14 -4.72
C ALA A 110 -5.79 -9.02 -5.51
N ALA A 111 -4.56 -9.22 -5.02
CA ALA A 111 -3.60 -10.11 -5.68
C ALA A 111 -4.08 -11.56 -5.71
N VAL A 112 -4.59 -12.08 -4.59
CA VAL A 112 -5.17 -13.44 -4.50
C VAL A 112 -6.33 -13.60 -5.47
N TRP A 113 -7.20 -12.58 -5.55
CA TRP A 113 -8.33 -12.57 -6.48
C TRP A 113 -7.88 -12.67 -7.94
N ILE A 114 -6.91 -11.86 -8.36
CA ILE A 114 -6.37 -11.89 -9.73
C ILE A 114 -5.71 -13.23 -10.03
N ILE A 115 -4.91 -13.77 -9.11
CA ILE A 115 -4.27 -15.08 -9.27
C ILE A 115 -5.34 -16.17 -9.43
N GLY A 116 -6.40 -16.13 -8.62
CA GLY A 116 -7.53 -17.05 -8.74
C GLY A 116 -8.23 -16.97 -10.10
N LEU A 117 -8.47 -15.76 -10.61
CA LEU A 117 -9.04 -15.56 -11.95
C LEU A 117 -8.14 -16.10 -13.06
N LEU A 118 -6.82 -15.88 -12.97
CA LEU A 118 -5.86 -16.38 -13.95
C LEU A 118 -5.78 -17.91 -13.95
N ILE A 119 -5.76 -18.54 -12.78
CA ILE A 119 -5.77 -20.00 -12.65
C ILE A 119 -7.08 -20.58 -13.19
N GLY A 120 -8.22 -19.99 -12.82
CA GLY A 120 -9.53 -20.42 -13.30
C GLY A 120 -9.67 -20.30 -14.82
N TRP A 121 -9.23 -19.17 -15.40
CA TRP A 121 -9.20 -18.98 -16.84
C TRP A 121 -8.31 -20.01 -17.55
N TRP A 122 -7.11 -20.27 -17.01
CA TRP A 122 -6.20 -21.26 -17.57
C TRP A 122 -6.76 -22.68 -17.52
N ALA A 123 -7.43 -23.05 -16.41
CA ALA A 123 -8.08 -24.35 -16.26
C ALA A 123 -9.23 -24.53 -17.25
N LEU A 124 -10.07 -23.51 -17.45
CA LEU A 124 -11.16 -23.54 -18.44
C LEU A 124 -10.61 -23.68 -19.86
N ARG A 125 -9.54 -22.96 -20.19
CA ARG A 125 -8.90 -23.03 -21.52
C ARG A 125 -8.26 -24.39 -21.81
N LYS A 126 -7.81 -25.12 -20.79
CA LYS A 126 -7.22 -26.46 -20.97
C LYS A 126 -8.29 -27.55 -21.16
N ASN A 127 -9.50 -27.32 -20.67
CA ASN A 127 -10.60 -28.28 -20.67
C ASN A 127 -11.62 -28.10 -21.81
N GLY A 128 -11.48 -27.05 -22.63
CA GLY A 128 -12.31 -26.80 -23.83
C GLY A 128 -11.46 -26.76 -25.09
#